data_AF-A0A7C0ZNL7-F1
#
_entry.id   AF-A0A7C0ZNL7-F1
#
_cell.length_a   1.000
_cell.length_b   1.000
_cell.length_c   1.000
_cell.angle_alpha   90.00
_cell.angle_beta   90.00
_cell.angle_gamma   90.00
#
_symmetry.space_group_name_H-M   'P 1'
#
loop_
_entity.id
_entity.type
_entity.pdbx_description
1 polymer ?
#
loop_
_entity_poly.entity_id
_entity_poly.type
_entity_poly.pdbx_seq_one_letter_code
_entity_poly.pdbx_strand_id
1 'polypeptide(L)' 'MNTEKILEANYNIACRTGLHCAPLGHEQLGTAKIHGSVRFAIGPFNTEEDIQTAIQAVKEVAQSQKK' A
#
# COMPACT_ATOMS: atom_id res chain seq x y z
N MET A 1 0.40 10.46 -4.07
CA MET A 1 0.75 9.09 -3.66
C MET A 1 0.24 8.14 -4.73
N ASN A 2 1.12 7.60 -5.57
CA ASN A 2 0.72 6.87 -6.79
C ASN A 2 0.80 5.34 -6.64
N THR A 3 1.20 4.86 -5.46
CA THR A 3 1.41 3.44 -5.19
C THR A 3 0.16 2.59 -5.44
N GLU A 4 -1.03 3.12 -5.10
CA GLU A 4 -2.32 2.45 -5.39
C GLU A 4 -2.46 2.13 -6.88
N LYS A 5 -2.28 3.14 -7.73
CA LYS A 5 -2.41 3.03 -9.18
C LYS A 5 -1.40 2.05 -9.78
N ILE A 6 -0.18 2.01 -9.22
CA ILE A 6 0.86 1.09 -9.69
C ILE A 6 0.48 -0.36 -9.34
N LEU A 7 0.04 -0.60 -8.10
CA LEU A 7 -0.38 -1.92 -7.63
C LEU A 7 -1.60 -2.44 -8.38
N GLU A 8 -2.59 -1.57 -8.63
CA GLU A 8 -3.78 -1.90 -9.40
C GLU A 8 -3.43 -2.22 -10.86
N ALA A 9 -2.73 -1.33 -11.56
CA ALA A 9 -2.48 -1.46 -13.00
C ALA A 9 -1.51 -2.60 -13.35
N ASN A 10 -0.48 -2.83 -12.53
CA ASN A 10 0.60 -3.77 -12.88
C ASN A 10 0.45 -5.15 -12.23
N TYR A 11 -0.26 -5.22 -11.10
CA TYR A 11 -0.34 -6.45 -10.29
C TYR A 11 -1.78 -6.88 -10.00
N ASN A 12 -2.78 -6.11 -10.44
CA ASN A 12 -4.19 -6.35 -10.16
C ASN A 12 -4.49 -6.42 -8.64
N ILE A 13 -3.78 -5.61 -7.84
CA ILE A 13 -3.95 -5.56 -6.38
C ILE A 13 -4.70 -4.29 -5.99
N ALA A 14 -5.87 -4.48 -5.38
CA ALA A 14 -6.61 -3.39 -4.74
C ALA A 14 -6.06 -3.09 -3.35
N CYS A 15 -5.68 -1.83 -3.10
CA CYS A 15 -5.30 -1.34 -1.78
C CYS A 15 -5.84 0.08 -1.57
N ARG A 16 -5.64 0.65 -0.37
CA ARG A 16 -6.02 2.04 -0.11
C ARG A 16 -4.84 2.89 0.30
N THR A 17 -4.68 4.03 -0.34
CA THR A 17 -3.70 5.05 0.02
C THR A 17 -4.34 6.23 0.75
N GLY A 18 -3.53 6.96 1.53
CA GLY A 18 -3.96 8.17 2.21
C GLY A 18 -3.94 8.06 3.74
N LEU A 19 -4.78 8.88 4.38
CA LEU A 19 -4.84 9.04 5.84
C LEU A 19 -5.85 8.10 6.53
N HIS A 20 -6.60 7.31 5.76
CA HIS A 20 -7.53 6.29 6.28
C HIS A 20 -8.52 6.78 7.36
N CYS A 21 -8.99 8.03 7.23
CA CYS A 21 -9.86 8.71 8.21
C CYS A 21 -9.26 8.87 9.62
N ALA A 22 -7.95 8.72 9.77
CA ALA A 22 -7.21 8.82 11.04
C ALA A 22 -6.10 9.89 10.98
N PRO A 23 -6.40 11.17 10.66
CA PRO A 23 -5.40 12.20 10.43
C PRO A 23 -4.46 12.42 11.64
N LEU A 24 -5.00 12.44 12.87
CA LEU A 24 -4.20 12.59 14.08
C LEU A 24 -3.23 11.42 14.30
N GLY A 25 -3.64 10.19 13.96
CA GLY A 25 -2.75 9.02 14.03
C GLY A 25 -1.60 9.13 13.03
N HIS A 26 -1.88 9.63 11.82
CA HIS A 26 -0.86 9.90 10.82
C HIS A 26 0.08 11.04 11.21
N GLU A 27 -0.39 12.07 11.94
CA GLU A 27 0.47 13.11 12.51
C GLU A 27 1.45 12.54 13.53
N GLN A 28 0.96 11.72 14.48
CA GLN A 28 1.79 11.08 15.49
C GLN A 28 2.85 10.15 14.87
N LEU A 29 2.50 9.43 13.80
CA LEU A 29 3.42 8.56 13.06
C LEU A 29 4.34 9.32 12.09
N GLY A 30 4.20 10.65 11.98
CA GLY A 30 4.97 11.48 11.04
C GLY A 30 4.63 11.24 9.56
N THR A 31 3.60 10.46 9.26
CA THR A 31 3.21 10.08 7.90
C THR A 31 2.24 11.07 7.26
N ALA A 32 1.59 11.94 8.04
CA ALA A 32 0.70 12.98 7.51
C ALA A 32 1.40 13.90 6.49
N LYS A 33 2.67 14.24 6.74
CA LYS A 33 3.49 15.10 5.86
C LYS A 33 3.82 14.47 4.51
N ILE A 34 3.80 13.13 4.43
CA ILE A 34 4.03 12.36 3.19
C ILE A 34 2.74 11.81 2.60
N HIS A 35 1.59 12.42 2.96
CA HIS A 35 0.25 12.08 2.48
C HIS A 35 -0.32 10.73 2.99
N GLY A 36 0.22 10.20 4.09
CA GLY A 36 -0.32 9.03 4.78
C GLY A 36 0.44 7.74 4.46
N SER A 37 -0.29 6.63 4.30
CA SER A 37 0.31 5.30 4.10
C SER A 37 -0.48 4.43 3.13
N VAL A 38 0.11 3.33 2.68
CA VAL A 38 -0.56 2.27 1.90
C VAL A 38 -1.08 1.24 2.89
N ARG A 39 -2.34 0.83 2.77
CA ARG A 39 -2.93 -0.20 3.64
C ARG A 39 -3.58 -1.30 2.83
N PHE A 40 -3.24 -2.55 3.18
CA PHE A 40 -3.90 -3.76 2.73
C PHE A 40 -4.87 -4.23 3.83
N ALA A 41 -6.05 -4.71 3.43
CA ALA A 41 -7.05 -5.24 4.34
C ALA A 41 -7.30 -6.71 3.97
N ILE A 42 -6.54 -7.60 4.60
CA ILE A 42 -6.64 -9.04 4.35
C ILE A 42 -7.92 -9.59 5.00
N GLY A 43 -8.65 -10.40 4.24
CA GLY A 43 -9.91 -11.01 4.65
C GLY A 43 -9.92 -12.53 4.47
N PRO A 44 -11.02 -13.21 4.86
CA PRO A 44 -11.12 -14.67 4.86
C PRO A 44 -11.10 -15.32 3.47
N PHE A 45 -11.25 -14.52 2.41
CA PHE A 45 -11.23 -14.98 1.02
C PHE A 45 -9.86 -14.79 0.34
N ASN A 46 -8.90 -14.17 1.02
CA ASN A 46 -7.55 -14.08 0.48
C ASN A 46 -6.85 -15.43 0.61
N THR A 47 -6.02 -15.76 -0.38
CA THR A 47 -5.20 -16.97 -0.38
C THR A 47 -3.75 -16.65 -0.06
N GLU A 48 -2.94 -17.68 0.22
CA GLU A 48 -1.50 -17.51 0.39
C GLU A 48 -0.85 -16.91 -0.86
N GLU A 49 -1.34 -17.31 -2.05
CA GLU A 49 -0.86 -16.78 -3.34
C GLU A 49 -1.12 -15.28 -3.49
N ASP A 50 -2.28 -14.79 -3.02
CA ASP A 50 -2.56 -13.34 -2.97
C ASP A 50 -1.52 -12.61 -2.12
N ILE A 51 -1.18 -13.17 -0.95
CA ILE A 51 -0.22 -12.59 -0.02
C ILE A 51 1.19 -12.59 -0.63
N GLN A 52 1.63 -13.69 -1.22
CA GLN A 52 2.94 -13.78 -1.88
C GLN A 52 3.03 -12.79 -3.05
N THR A 53 1.96 -12.65 -3.84
CA THR A 53 1.88 -11.67 -4.93
C THR A 53 1.99 -10.24 -4.40
N ALA A 54 1.29 -9.92 -3.31
CA ALA A 54 1.36 -8.60 -2.67
C ALA A 54 2.77 -8.29 -2.11
N ILE A 55 3.42 -9.26 -1.47
CA ILE A 55 4.79 -9.11 -0.97
C ILE A 55 5.76 -8.81 -2.12
N GLN A 56 5.69 -9.57 -3.21
CA GLN A 56 6.56 -9.40 -4.36
C GLN A 56 6.32 -8.03 -5.04
N ALA A 57 5.06 -7.65 -5.24
CA ALA A 57 4.70 -6.36 -5.82
C ALA A 57 5.22 -5.18 -4.98
N VAL A 58 5.05 -5.21 -3.66
CA VAL A 58 5.56 -4.16 -2.76
C VAL A 58 7.08 -4.06 -2.82
N LYS A 59 7.80 -5.19 -2.90
CA LYS A 59 9.25 -5.22 -3.04
C LYS A 59 9.71 -4.55 -4.33
N GLU A 60 9.08 -4.87 -5.46
CA GLU A 60 9.41 -4.28 -6.76
C GLU A 60 9.12 -2.79 -6.80
N VAL A 61 7.95 -2.37 -6.30
CA VAL A 61 7.60 -0.95 -6.20
C VAL A 61 8.62 -0.20 -5.35
N ALA A 62 8.99 -0.74 -4.18
CA ALA A 62 9.99 -0.12 -3.31
C ALA A 62 11.38 -0.01 -3.96
N GLN A 63 11.76 -0.98 -4.80
CA GLN A 63 13.03 -0.94 -5.55
C GLN A 63 13.00 0.07 -6.69
N SER A 64 11.89 0.16 -7.43
CA SER A 64 11.75 1.10 -8.56
C SER A 64 11.85 2.57 -8.16
N GLN A 65 11.54 2.89 -6.90
CA GLN A 65 11.60 4.25 -6.34
C GLN A 65 12.98 4.61 -5.77
N LYS A 66 13.93 3.67 -5.69
CA LYS A 66 15.33 3.94 -5.32
C LYS A 66 16.10 4.42 -6.56
N LYS A 67 15.97 5.70 -6.89
CA LYS A 67 16.90 6.41 -7.77
C LYS A 67 17.40 7.66 -7.08
#